data_AF-A0A399Y3C6-F1
#
_entry.id   AF-A0A399Y3C6-F1
#
_cell.length_a   1.000
_cell.length_b   1.000
_cell.length_c   1.000
_cell.angle_alpha   90.00
_cell.angle_beta   90.00
_cell.angle_gamma   90.00
#
_symmetry.space_group_name_H-M   'P 1'
#
loop_
_entity.id
_entity.type
_entity.pdbx_description
1 polymer ?
#
loop_
_entity_poly.entity_id
_entity_poly.type
_entity_poly.pdbx_seq_one_letter_code
_entity_poly.pdbx_strand_id
1 'polypeptide(L)'
;MRWWRTPAGREGLAVGVATGAYGISCGALGVAAGLSVWQTMVTSLLLFSGGSQFALFGVVATGGGPLAAVGTSTLLGVRNMFYGLQLVRLLDVRGWRRPLAAHLTIDESTAV
;
A
#
# COMPACT_ATOMS: atom_id res chain seq x y z
N MET A 1 -20.06 -7.30 20.72
CA MET A 1 -20.19 -6.03 19.97
C MET A 1 -19.89 -6.29 18.50
N ARG A 2 -20.76 -5.86 17.58
CA ARG A 2 -20.54 -6.01 16.12
C ARG A 2 -19.70 -4.82 15.63
N TRP A 3 -18.40 -5.02 15.42
CA TRP A 3 -17.43 -3.95 15.11
C TRP A 3 -17.76 -3.17 13.82
N TRP A 4 -18.44 -3.79 12.85
CA TRP A 4 -18.90 -3.16 11.60
C TRP A 4 -20.05 -2.13 11.77
N ARG A 5 -20.55 -1.91 12.98
CA ARG A 5 -21.59 -0.88 13.26
C ARG A 5 -21.02 0.45 13.76
N THR A 6 -19.74 0.53 14.10
CA THR A 6 -19.12 1.80 14.51
C THR A 6 -18.85 2.70 13.29
N PRO A 7 -18.73 4.04 13.46
CA PRO A 7 -18.34 4.94 12.37
C PRO A 7 -17.05 4.48 11.67
N ALA A 8 -16.00 4.20 12.45
CA ALA A 8 -14.74 3.65 11.95
C ALA A 8 -14.92 2.32 11.20
N GLY A 9 -15.76 1.41 11.69
CA GLY A 9 -16.04 0.14 11.00
C GLY A 9 -16.71 0.32 9.63
N ARG A 10 -17.55 1.35 9.47
CA ARG A 10 -18.20 1.68 8.19
C ARG A 10 -17.25 2.37 7.23
N GLU A 11 -16.42 3.28 7.73
CA GLU A 11 -15.38 3.97 6.95
C GLU A 11 -14.34 2.98 6.45
N GLY A 12 -13.84 2.08 7.31
CA GLY A 12 -12.91 1.03 6.90
C GLY A 12 -13.48 0.05 5.89
N LEU A 13 -14.78 -0.26 5.94
CA LEU A 13 -15.44 -1.05 4.90
C LEU A 13 -15.50 -0.30 3.57
N ALA A 14 -15.83 1.00 3.59
CA ALA A 14 -15.87 1.83 2.39
C ALA A 14 -14.48 1.96 1.75
N VAL A 15 -13.45 2.25 2.56
CA VAL A 15 -12.05 2.28 2.14
C VAL A 15 -11.65 0.92 1.58
N GLY A 16 -11.92 -0.17 2.29
CA GLY A 16 -11.58 -1.52 1.84
C GLY A 16 -12.21 -1.90 0.50
N VAL A 17 -13.47 -1.53 0.26
CA VAL A 17 -14.13 -1.77 -1.03
C VAL A 17 -13.50 -0.93 -2.15
N ALA A 18 -13.24 0.35 -1.89
CA ALA A 18 -12.60 1.23 -2.87
C ALA A 18 -11.17 0.77 -3.21
N THR A 19 -10.38 0.43 -2.19
CA THR A 19 -9.03 -0.11 -2.32
C THR A 19 -9.03 -1.45 -3.07
N GLY A 20 -9.95 -2.35 -2.73
CA GLY A 20 -10.11 -3.62 -3.41
C GLY A 20 -10.43 -3.46 -4.91
N ALA A 21 -11.28 -2.48 -5.26
CA ALA A 21 -11.61 -2.18 -6.64
C ALA A 21 -10.39 -1.67 -7.43
N TYR A 22 -9.58 -0.76 -6.88
CA TYR A 22 -8.36 -0.33 -7.57
C TYR A 22 -7.31 -1.46 -7.63
N GLY A 23 -7.28 -2.38 -6.66
CA GLY A 23 -6.36 -3.52 -6.67
C GLY A 23 -6.45 -4.35 -7.96
N ILE A 24 -7.64 -4.44 -8.56
CA ILE A 24 -7.86 -5.05 -9.88
C ILE A 24 -7.07 -4.31 -10.96
N SER A 25 -7.10 -2.97 -10.94
CA SER A 25 -6.32 -2.12 -11.86
C SER A 25 -4.81 -2.34 -11.69
N CYS A 26 -4.31 -2.44 -10.46
CA CYS A 26 -2.89 -2.74 -10.21
C CYS A 26 -2.50 -4.12 -10.74
N GLY A 27 -3.35 -5.13 -10.58
CA GLY A 27 -3.14 -6.46 -11.17
C GLY A 27 -3.03 -6.41 -12.70
N ALA A 28 -3.95 -5.69 -13.34
CA ALA A 28 -3.93 -5.50 -14.79
C ALA A 28 -2.69 -4.73 -15.26
N LEU A 29 -2.30 -3.67 -14.56
CA LEU A 29 -1.12 -2.87 -14.89
C LEU A 29 0.18 -3.64 -14.72
N GLY A 30 0.30 -4.48 -13.69
CA GLY A 30 1.49 -5.32 -13.51
C GLY A 30 1.68 -6.29 -14.67
N VAL A 31 0.61 -6.98 -15.09
CA VAL A 31 0.67 -7.88 -16.25
C VAL A 31 0.92 -7.11 -17.55
N ALA A 32 0.28 -5.94 -17.73
CA ALA A 32 0.49 -5.08 -18.90
C ALA A 32 1.91 -4.51 -18.98
N ALA A 33 2.56 -4.28 -17.84
CA ALA A 33 3.96 -3.87 -17.73
C ALA A 33 4.95 -5.02 -18.02
N GLY A 34 4.46 -6.23 -18.34
CA GLY A 34 5.28 -7.38 -18.70
C GLY A 34 5.73 -8.24 -17.52
N LEU A 35 5.21 -8.01 -16.31
CA LEU A 35 5.44 -8.91 -15.18
C LEU A 35 4.59 -10.18 -15.32
N SER A 36 5.11 -11.30 -14.83
CA SER A 36 4.29 -12.51 -14.69
C SER A 36 3.23 -12.32 -13.61
N VAL A 37 2.12 -13.07 -13.70
CA VAL A 37 1.05 -13.04 -12.69
C VAL A 37 1.62 -13.23 -11.28
N TRP A 38 2.56 -14.17 -11.11
CA TRP A 38 3.21 -14.41 -9.82
C TRP A 38 4.00 -13.20 -9.32
N GLN A 39 4.78 -12.55 -10.19
CA GLN A 39 5.51 -11.34 -9.84
C GLN A 39 4.55 -10.22 -9.45
N THR A 40 3.46 -10.02 -10.19
CA THR A 40 2.43 -9.02 -9.87
C THR A 40 1.78 -9.29 -8.52
N MET A 41 1.50 -10.56 -8.20
CA MET A 41 0.94 -10.94 -6.89
C MET A 41 1.93 -10.65 -5.75
N VAL A 42 3.20 -11.06 -5.91
CA VAL A 42 4.25 -10.81 -4.90
C VAL A 42 4.44 -9.31 -4.69
N THR A 43 4.50 -8.52 -5.76
CA THR A 43 4.58 -7.06 -5.65
C THR A 43 3.36 -6.48 -4.94
N SER A 44 2.15 -7.00 -5.19
CA SER A 44 0.92 -6.53 -4.54
C SER A 44 0.81 -6.92 -3.08
N LEU A 45 1.43 -8.03 -2.67
CA LEU A 45 1.49 -8.42 -1.26
C LEU A 45 2.50 -7.56 -0.48
N LEU A 46 3.60 -7.15 -1.12
CA LEU A 46 4.69 -6.43 -0.46
C LEU A 46 4.54 -4.91 -0.52
N LEU A 47 4.05 -4.39 -1.64
CA LEU A 47 3.72 -2.98 -1.84
C LEU A 47 2.21 -2.92 -2.04
N PHE A 48 1.44 -2.66 -0.98
CA PHE A 48 -0.04 -2.65 -1.07
C PHE A 48 -0.67 -1.26 -0.88
N SER A 49 0.14 -0.20 -0.74
CA SER A 49 -0.35 1.18 -0.55
C SER A 49 -0.83 1.88 -1.83
N GLY A 50 -1.04 1.12 -2.91
CA GLY A 50 -1.56 1.60 -4.21
C GLY A 50 -0.65 2.54 -4.97
N GLY A 51 -0.46 3.76 -4.45
CA GLY A 51 0.39 4.78 -5.07
C GLY A 51 1.75 4.23 -5.45
N SER A 52 2.46 3.60 -4.49
CA SER A 52 3.78 3.00 -4.74
C SER A 52 3.75 1.91 -5.83
N GLN A 53 2.68 1.12 -5.92
CA GLN A 53 2.55 0.11 -6.99
C GLN A 53 2.34 0.74 -8.36
N PHE A 54 1.46 1.74 -8.45
CA PHE A 54 1.21 2.46 -9.70
C PHE A 54 2.49 3.13 -10.21
N ALA A 55 3.28 3.74 -9.32
CA ALA A 55 4.58 4.31 -9.67
C ALA A 55 5.56 3.24 -10.17
N LEU A 56 5.66 2.11 -9.48
CA LEU A 56 6.53 1.01 -9.89
C LEU A 56 6.15 0.46 -11.27
N PHE A 57 4.88 0.11 -11.46
CA PHE A 57 4.39 -0.41 -12.74
C PHE A 57 4.49 0.61 -13.86
N GLY A 58 4.28 1.90 -13.57
CA GLY A 58 4.46 2.98 -14.54
C GLY A 58 5.90 3.07 -15.07
N VAL A 59 6.90 2.96 -14.18
CA VAL A 59 8.31 2.97 -14.62
C VAL A 59 8.69 1.69 -15.35
N VAL A 60 8.20 0.53 -14.90
CA VAL A 60 8.46 -0.74 -15.60
C VAL A 60 7.83 -0.73 -17.00
N ALA A 61 6.60 -0.25 -17.13
CA ALA A 61 5.89 -0.18 -18.40
C ALA A 61 6.56 0.75 -19.42
N THR A 62 7.28 1.78 -18.98
CA THR A 62 8.05 2.67 -19.87
C THR A 62 9.46 2.18 -20.16
N GLY A 63 9.82 0.96 -19.73
CA GLY A 63 11.14 0.36 -19.93
C GLY A 63 12.22 0.91 -18.99
N GLY A 64 11.83 1.57 -17.90
CA GLY A 64 12.74 2.08 -16.88
C GLY A 64 13.43 0.96 -16.11
N GLY A 65 14.69 1.20 -15.72
CA GLY A 65 15.47 0.22 -14.98
C GLY A 65 14.96 -0.04 -13.56
N PRO A 66 15.33 -1.16 -12.92
CA PRO A 66 14.87 -1.55 -11.58
C PRO A 66 15.11 -0.49 -10.51
N LEU A 67 16.26 0.21 -10.57
CA LEU A 67 16.59 1.28 -9.62
C LEU A 67 15.67 2.48 -9.75
N ALA A 68 15.29 2.85 -10.98
CA ALA A 68 14.36 3.95 -11.22
C ALA A 68 12.95 3.60 -10.73
N ALA A 69 12.53 2.35 -10.94
CA ALA A 69 11.23 1.86 -10.48
C ALA A 69 11.15 1.83 -8.95
N VAL A 70 12.17 1.29 -8.28
CA VAL A 70 12.28 1.29 -6.81
C VAL A 70 12.37 2.71 -6.28
N GLY A 71 13.19 3.58 -6.88
CA GLY A 71 13.35 4.97 -6.45
C GLY A 71 12.04 5.75 -6.53
N THR A 72 11.32 5.66 -7.65
CA THR A 72 10.04 6.35 -7.87
C THR A 72 8.97 5.82 -6.91
N SER A 73 8.87 4.50 -6.79
CA SER A 73 7.94 3.84 -5.85
C SER A 73 8.21 4.23 -4.40
N THR A 74 9.49 4.29 -4.00
CA THR A 74 9.91 4.66 -2.65
C THR A 74 9.60 6.13 -2.38
N LEU A 75 9.94 7.03 -3.29
CA LEU A 75 9.65 8.47 -3.17
C LEU A 75 8.15 8.72 -2.99
N LEU A 76 7.31 8.03 -3.75
CA LEU A 76 5.86 8.14 -3.60
C LEU A 76 5.38 7.52 -2.28
N GLY A 77 6.02 6.43 -1.83
CA GLY A 77 5.73 5.74 -0.58
C GLY A 77 6.15 6.50 0.68
N VAL A 78 6.99 7.55 0.57
CA VAL A 78 7.43 8.37 1.72
C VAL A 78 6.24 8.94 2.51
N ARG A 79 5.08 9.18 1.87
CA ARG A 79 3.86 9.61 2.57
C ARG A 79 3.47 8.69 3.73
N ASN A 80 3.67 7.38 3.56
CA ASN A 80 3.34 6.36 4.56
C ASN A 80 4.28 6.42 5.77
N MET A 81 5.54 6.83 5.55
CA MET A 81 6.49 7.08 6.63
C MET A 81 6.01 8.23 7.54
N PHE A 82 5.49 9.31 6.95
CA PHE A 82 4.97 10.43 7.73
C PHE A 82 3.73 10.04 8.57
N TYR A 83 2.83 9.23 8.02
CA TYR A 83 1.71 8.68 8.80
C TYR A 83 2.22 7.81 9.96
N GLY A 84 3.21 6.95 9.71
CA GLY A 84 3.86 6.14 10.74
C GLY A 84 4.47 6.98 11.87
N LEU A 85 5.15 8.08 11.54
CA LEU A 85 5.73 9.00 12.53
C LEU A 85 4.68 9.72 13.37
N GLN A 86 3.52 10.05 12.80
CA GLN A 86 2.40 10.63 13.55
C GLN A 86 1.75 9.60 14.49
N LEU A 87 1.50 8.39 13.98
CA LEU A 87 0.82 7.33 14.71
C LEU A 87 1.69 6.63 15.76
N VAL A 88 3.03 6.71 15.66
CA VAL A 88 3.94 6.00 16.58
C VAL A 88 3.71 6.34 18.05
N ARG A 89 3.26 7.56 18.35
CA ARG A 89 2.96 8.01 19.72
C ARG A 89 1.57 7.58 20.20
N LEU A 90 0.62 7.41 19.27
CA LEU A 90 -0.74 6.93 19.54
C LEU A 90 -0.79 5.41 19.74
N LEU A 91 -0.02 4.67 18.94
CA LEU A 91 -0.06 3.20 18.95
C LEU A 91 0.79 2.56 20.07
N ASP A 92 1.69 3.30 20.71
CA ASP A 92 2.68 2.85 21.74
C ASP A 92 3.24 1.43 21.49
N VAL A 93 3.53 1.12 20.22
CA VAL A 93 4.02 -0.22 19.84
C VAL A 93 5.49 -0.34 20.18
N ARG A 94 5.85 -1.37 20.96
CA ARG A 94 7.22 -1.64 21.42
C ARG A 94 7.77 -2.96 20.88
N GLY A 95 9.09 -3.04 20.79
CA GLY A 95 9.82 -4.25 20.39
C GLY A 95 9.61 -4.67 18.93
N TRP A 96 9.64 -5.98 18.67
CA TRP A 96 9.57 -6.60 17.34
C TRP A 96 8.29 -6.29 16.55
N ARG A 97 7.24 -5.80 17.22
CA ARG A 97 5.96 -5.41 16.59
C ARG A 97 6.03 -4.06 15.87
N ARG A 98 7.07 -3.24 16.15
CA ARG A 98 7.28 -1.94 15.50
C ARG A 98 7.40 -2.00 13.98
N PRO A 99 8.26 -2.83 13.37
CA PRO A 99 8.36 -2.91 11.91
C PRO A 99 7.05 -3.37 11.25
N LEU A 100 6.32 -4.29 11.88
CA LEU A 100 4.99 -4.71 11.42
C LEU A 100 3.97 -3.57 11.49
N ALA A 101 3.91 -2.84 12.60
CA ALA A 101 3.05 -1.67 12.72
C ALA A 101 3.39 -0.59 11.69
N ALA A 102 4.68 -0.34 11.45
CA ALA A 102 5.13 0.59 10.42
C ALA A 102 4.75 0.13 9.01
N HIS A 103 4.89 -1.17 8.70
CA HIS A 103 4.51 -1.73 7.40
C HIS A 103 3.00 -1.64 7.14
N LEU A 104 2.19 -1.84 8.18
CA LEU A 104 0.73 -1.75 8.09
C LEU A 104 0.21 -0.30 8.14
N THR A 105 1.06 0.68 8.46
CA THR A 105 0.69 2.10 8.47
C THR A 105 0.82 2.68 7.07
N ILE A 106 -0.29 2.62 6.34
CA ILE A 106 -0.46 3.19 4.99
C ILE A 106 -1.61 4.19 5.00
N ASP A 107 -1.78 4.94 3.90
CA ASP A 107 -2.86 5.92 3.78
C ASP A 107 -4.24 5.31 4.03
N GLU A 108 -4.48 4.08 3.57
CA GLU A 108 -5.73 3.36 3.74
C GLU A 108 -5.99 2.97 5.20
N SER A 109 -4.95 2.60 5.94
CA SER A 109 -5.03 2.28 7.38
C SER A 109 -5.17 3.53 8.26
N THR A 110 -4.78 4.70 7.73
CA THR A 110 -4.82 5.99 8.45
C THR A 110 -6.11 6.77 8.15
N ALA A 111 -6.84 6.37 7.11
CA ALA A 111 -8.09 7.01 6.69
C ALA A 111 -9.28 6.74 7.63
N VAL A 112 -9.11 5.91 8.66
CA VAL A 112 -10.14 5.39 9.57
C VAL A 112 -9.69 5.58 11.01
#